data_AF-A0A536IH68-F1
#
_entry.id   AF-A0A536IH68-F1
#
_cell.length_a   1.000
_cell.length_b   1.000
_cell.length_c   1.000
_cell.angle_alpha   90.00
_cell.angle_beta   90.00
_cell.angle_gamma   90.00
#
_symmetry.space_group_name_H-M   'P 1'
#
loop_
_entity.id
_entity.type
_entity.pdbx_description
1 polymer ?
#
loop_
_entity_poly.entity_id
_entity_poly.type
_entity_poly.pdbx_seq_one_letter_code
_entity_poly.pdbx_strand_id
1 'polypeptide(L)'
;MTLYGLEARHAPVVTLWVWYHVGGRNEVPGTTGMSHFLEHMLFKGTPLHPKGDLDKLLARYGALWNAFTSEDVTCYFETVPRERYGVALELEADRMRNALISREETEAERTVIVSEREGLENDPSFLLGEQLQAIAFNRHPYGQGVIGSKDEIKLMTRDGLYAHYRRHYAPNNAYVIVVGDASPDELVDRATQAFMPLDAEANVDPPKAPEPPQYGEKRLVVRRAGGAVPIIQIGFHTSPSLSPARRPEAGSPPRAARRASTARSWIHHSRPTPTPRTTS
;
A
#
# COMPACT_ATOMS: atom_id res chain seq x y z
N MET A 1 -15.65 11.61 -5.50
CA MET A 1 -14.19 11.58 -5.48
C MET A 1 -13.65 12.92 -5.06
N THR A 2 -12.57 12.94 -4.30
CA THR A 2 -11.87 14.17 -3.93
C THR A 2 -10.57 14.28 -4.72
N LEU A 3 -10.36 15.41 -5.37
CA LEU A 3 -9.20 15.70 -6.21
C LEU A 3 -8.39 16.85 -5.61
N TYR A 4 -7.07 16.71 -5.57
CA TYR A 4 -6.16 17.76 -5.13
C TYR A 4 -5.12 18.02 -6.23
N GLY A 5 -5.04 19.27 -6.68
CA GLY A 5 -4.00 19.75 -7.59
C GLY A 5 -3.04 20.69 -6.85
N LEU A 6 -1.73 20.48 -7.00
CA LEU A 6 -0.72 21.40 -6.49
C LEU A 6 0.33 21.68 -7.57
N GLU A 7 0.62 22.95 -7.79
CA GLU A 7 1.67 23.34 -8.72
C GLU A 7 3.06 23.17 -8.08
N ALA A 8 3.99 22.58 -8.83
CA ALA A 8 5.39 22.45 -8.43
C ALA A 8 6.30 22.48 -9.66
N ARG A 9 6.90 23.65 -9.95
CA ARG A 9 7.66 23.91 -11.20
C ARG A 9 9.17 23.65 -11.13
N HIS A 10 9.62 22.86 -10.15
CA HIS A 10 11.05 22.62 -9.93
C HIS A 10 11.67 21.62 -10.92
N ALA A 11 10.85 20.82 -11.59
CA ALA A 11 11.23 19.88 -12.64
C ALA A 11 10.05 19.69 -13.61
N PRO A 12 10.29 19.36 -14.90
CA PRO A 12 9.24 19.18 -15.91
C PRO A 12 8.54 17.81 -15.77
N VAL A 13 8.09 17.49 -14.55
CA VAL A 13 7.43 16.23 -14.20
C VAL A 13 6.14 16.51 -13.45
N VAL A 14 5.25 15.53 -13.49
CA VAL A 14 4.03 15.48 -12.68
C VAL A 14 3.99 14.14 -11.96
N THR A 15 3.65 14.17 -10.67
CA THR A 15 3.38 12.99 -9.87
C THR A 15 1.87 12.87 -9.62
N LEU A 16 1.35 11.68 -9.86
CA LEU A 16 -0.03 11.27 -9.64
C LEU A 16 -0.04 10.25 -8.51
N TRP A 17 -0.90 10.44 -7.53
CA TRP A 17 -1.10 9.51 -6.44
C TRP A 17 -2.59 9.21 -6.28
N VAL A 18 -2.96 7.95 -6.36
CA VAL A 18 -4.32 7.49 -6.06
C VAL A 18 -4.30 6.74 -4.75
N TRP A 19 -4.99 7.30 -3.76
CA TRP A 19 -5.09 6.74 -2.43
C TRP A 19 -6.48 6.19 -2.20
N TYR A 20 -6.56 4.89 -1.98
CA TYR A 20 -7.80 4.21 -1.66
C TYR A 20 -7.95 4.10 -0.14
N HIS A 21 -9.13 4.39 0.37
CA HIS A 21 -9.48 4.22 1.78
C HIS A 21 -9.76 2.74 2.12
N VAL A 22 -8.79 1.88 1.81
CA VAL A 22 -8.80 0.45 2.08
C VAL A 22 -7.40 0.01 2.47
N GLY A 23 -7.27 -0.86 3.46
CA GLY A 23 -6.01 -1.47 3.85
C GLY A 23 -6.26 -2.67 4.76
N GLY A 24 -5.23 -3.10 5.49
CA GLY A 24 -5.33 -4.25 6.41
C GLY A 24 -6.49 -4.14 7.42
N ARG A 25 -6.90 -2.92 7.78
CA ARG A 25 -8.02 -2.72 8.72
C ARG A 25 -9.39 -3.10 8.19
N ASN A 26 -9.52 -3.21 6.88
CA ASN A 26 -10.78 -3.50 6.21
C ASN A 26 -10.99 -5.01 6.00
N GLU A 27 -10.05 -5.81 6.46
CA GLU A 27 -10.05 -7.26 6.33
C GLU A 27 -10.70 -7.91 7.55
N VAL A 28 -11.20 -9.13 7.36
CA VAL A 28 -11.80 -9.95 8.41
C VAL A 28 -10.96 -11.21 8.62
N PRO A 29 -11.01 -11.83 9.82
CA PRO A 29 -10.40 -13.14 10.03
C PRO A 29 -10.85 -14.15 8.97
N GLY A 30 -9.91 -14.92 8.44
CA GLY A 30 -10.11 -15.80 7.28
C GLY A 30 -9.71 -15.18 5.93
N THR A 31 -9.49 -13.86 5.86
CA THR A 31 -9.08 -13.16 4.64
C THR A 31 -8.00 -12.08 4.87
N THR A 32 -7.15 -12.25 5.88
CA THR A 32 -6.03 -11.32 6.14
C THR A 32 -5.00 -11.36 5.01
N GLY A 33 -4.41 -10.21 4.71
CA GLY A 33 -3.49 -10.01 3.59
C GLY A 33 -4.17 -9.70 2.26
N MET A 34 -5.51 -9.54 2.24
CA MET A 34 -6.27 -9.38 0.99
C MET A 34 -5.99 -8.06 0.27
N SER A 35 -5.80 -6.97 1.01
CA SER A 35 -5.50 -5.65 0.44
C SER A 35 -4.09 -5.65 -0.16
N HIS A 36 -3.13 -6.27 0.51
CA HIS A 36 -1.78 -6.47 -0.01
C HIS A 36 -1.77 -7.39 -1.23
N PHE A 37 -2.53 -8.48 -1.21
CA PHE A 37 -2.68 -9.35 -2.37
C PHE A 37 -3.25 -8.56 -3.56
N LEU A 38 -4.32 -7.80 -3.34
CA LEU A 38 -4.89 -6.96 -4.38
C LEU A 38 -3.92 -5.91 -4.91
N GLU A 39 -3.04 -5.35 -4.07
CA GLU A 39 -1.95 -4.50 -4.51
C GLU A 39 -1.18 -5.12 -5.66
N HIS A 40 -0.73 -6.38 -5.47
CA HIS A 40 -0.02 -7.13 -6.50
C HIS A 40 -0.91 -7.43 -7.73
N MET A 41 -2.18 -7.76 -7.50
CA MET A 41 -3.11 -8.10 -8.58
C MET A 41 -3.43 -6.90 -9.49
N LEU A 42 -3.41 -5.68 -8.96
CA LEU A 42 -3.70 -4.48 -9.73
C LEU A 42 -2.57 -4.11 -10.72
N PHE A 43 -1.40 -4.75 -10.62
CA PHE A 43 -0.34 -4.70 -11.64
C PHE A 43 -0.49 -5.77 -12.74
N LYS A 44 -1.45 -6.70 -12.63
CA LYS A 44 -1.64 -7.78 -13.61
C LYS A 44 -2.49 -7.37 -14.81
N GLY A 45 -2.83 -6.08 -14.88
CA GLY A 45 -3.40 -5.45 -16.05
C GLY A 45 -4.92 -5.45 -16.10
N THR A 46 -5.38 -4.81 -17.17
CA THR A 46 -6.78 -4.55 -17.52
C THR A 46 -7.00 -4.99 -18.97
N PRO A 47 -8.23 -4.98 -19.50
CA PRO A 47 -8.47 -5.18 -20.93
C PRO A 47 -7.75 -4.16 -21.84
N LEU A 48 -7.61 -2.89 -21.40
CA LEU A 48 -6.95 -1.84 -22.17
C LEU A 48 -5.42 -1.90 -22.05
N HIS A 49 -4.92 -2.30 -20.88
CA HIS A 49 -3.51 -2.42 -20.57
C HIS A 49 -3.21 -3.82 -20.02
N PRO A 50 -3.03 -4.81 -20.91
CA PRO A 50 -2.64 -6.17 -20.52
C PRO A 50 -1.38 -6.22 -19.65
N LYS A 51 -1.21 -7.34 -18.95
CA LYS A 51 -0.05 -7.57 -18.07
C LYS A 51 1.29 -7.21 -18.74
N GLY A 52 2.05 -6.36 -18.06
CA GLY A 52 3.38 -5.90 -18.49
C GLY A 52 3.37 -4.75 -19.49
N ASP A 53 2.20 -4.29 -19.96
CA ASP A 53 2.13 -3.10 -20.82
C ASP A 53 2.35 -1.82 -20.02
N LEU A 54 1.81 -1.73 -18.79
CA LEU A 54 2.08 -0.63 -17.86
C LEU A 54 3.60 -0.48 -17.60
N ASP A 55 4.28 -1.58 -17.26
CA ASP A 55 5.73 -1.59 -17.02
C ASP A 55 6.52 -1.07 -18.23
N LYS A 56 6.21 -1.59 -19.43
CA LYS A 56 6.88 -1.18 -20.67
C LYS A 56 6.61 0.28 -21.01
N LEU A 57 5.38 0.73 -20.82
CA LEU A 57 4.93 2.09 -21.13
C LEU A 57 5.62 3.09 -20.21
N LEU A 58 5.56 2.87 -18.90
CA LEU A 58 6.17 3.72 -17.90
C LEU A 58 7.70 3.69 -18.00
N ALA A 59 8.31 2.54 -18.30
CA ALA A 59 9.76 2.45 -18.55
C ALA A 59 10.19 3.29 -19.78
N ARG A 60 9.41 3.30 -20.87
CA ARG A 60 9.69 4.15 -22.05
C ARG A 60 9.66 5.64 -21.73
N TYR A 61 8.89 6.04 -20.72
CA TYR A 61 8.82 7.43 -20.26
C TYR A 61 9.88 7.77 -19.22
N GLY A 62 10.68 6.81 -18.75
CA GLY A 62 11.58 7.00 -17.63
C GLY A 62 10.83 7.31 -16.33
N ALA A 63 9.60 6.80 -16.19
CA ALA A 63 8.75 7.07 -15.05
C ALA A 63 9.23 6.34 -13.80
N LEU A 64 9.02 6.96 -12.64
CA LEU A 64 9.08 6.30 -11.34
C LEU A 64 7.66 5.92 -10.95
N TRP A 65 7.42 4.66 -10.61
CA TRP A 65 6.10 4.23 -10.18
C TRP A 65 6.20 3.11 -9.15
N ASN A 66 5.19 3.03 -8.28
CA ASN A 66 5.05 1.94 -7.33
C ASN A 66 3.65 1.93 -6.69
N ALA A 67 3.42 0.96 -5.81
CA ALA A 67 2.34 0.97 -4.85
C ALA A 67 2.85 0.65 -3.45
N PHE A 68 1.97 0.82 -2.47
CA PHE A 68 2.11 0.22 -1.15
C PHE A 68 0.75 0.10 -0.47
N THR A 69 0.66 -0.85 0.44
CA THR A 69 -0.48 -1.04 1.33
C THR A 69 -0.07 -0.83 2.78
N SER A 70 -0.96 -0.21 3.54
CA SER A 70 -0.86 -0.03 4.98
C SER A 70 -2.11 -0.58 5.66
N GLU A 71 -2.21 -0.40 6.97
CA GLU A 71 -3.42 -0.73 7.71
C GLU A 71 -4.62 0.11 7.24
N ASP A 72 -4.41 1.38 6.84
CA ASP A 72 -5.50 2.32 6.56
C ASP A 72 -5.80 2.55 5.07
N VAL A 73 -4.76 2.46 4.25
CA VAL A 73 -4.78 2.86 2.84
C VAL A 73 -3.92 1.97 1.97
N THR A 74 -4.32 1.83 0.71
CA THR A 74 -3.52 1.31 -0.40
C THR A 74 -3.34 2.46 -1.38
N CYS A 75 -2.10 2.69 -1.79
CA CYS A 75 -1.73 3.80 -2.66
C CYS A 75 -1.01 3.29 -3.88
N TYR A 76 -1.31 3.89 -5.03
CA TYR A 76 -0.55 3.74 -6.26
C TYR A 76 -0.08 5.11 -6.72
N PHE A 77 1.12 5.18 -7.29
CA PHE A 77 1.64 6.44 -7.78
C PHE A 77 2.57 6.26 -8.98
N GLU A 78 2.60 7.30 -9.80
CA GLU A 78 3.54 7.47 -10.90
C GLU A 78 4.05 8.91 -10.92
N THR A 79 5.34 9.07 -11.20
CA THR A 79 5.97 10.33 -11.56
C THR A 79 6.45 10.23 -12.99
N VAL A 80 5.90 11.07 -13.86
CA VAL A 80 6.13 11.03 -15.31
C VAL A 80 6.50 12.41 -15.84
N PRO A 81 7.11 12.52 -17.04
CA PRO A 81 7.27 13.81 -17.72
C PRO A 81 5.94 14.54 -17.88
N ARG A 82 5.94 15.87 -17.77
CA ARG A 82 4.70 16.69 -17.80
C ARG A 82 3.86 16.52 -19.07
N GLU A 83 4.43 16.07 -20.18
CA GLU A 83 3.70 15.83 -21.42
C GLU A 83 2.96 14.49 -21.40
N ARG A 84 3.23 13.63 -20.40
CA ARG A 84 2.75 12.24 -20.33
C ARG A 84 1.78 11.97 -19.19
N TYR A 85 1.54 12.90 -18.27
CA TYR A 85 0.66 12.64 -17.10
C TYR A 85 -0.79 12.35 -17.47
N GLY A 86 -1.26 12.77 -18.64
CA GLY A 86 -2.57 12.34 -19.16
C GLY A 86 -2.66 10.82 -19.28
N VAL A 87 -1.59 10.16 -19.75
CA VAL A 87 -1.52 8.70 -19.85
C VAL A 87 -1.51 8.05 -18.45
N ALA A 88 -0.81 8.64 -17.47
CA ALA A 88 -0.83 8.15 -16.10
C ALA A 88 -2.24 8.23 -15.48
N LEU A 89 -2.97 9.32 -15.74
CA LEU A 89 -4.37 9.48 -15.31
C LEU A 89 -5.29 8.44 -15.93
N GLU A 90 -5.16 8.18 -17.23
CA GLU A 90 -5.93 7.15 -17.94
C GLU A 90 -5.63 5.75 -17.40
N LEU A 91 -4.36 5.43 -17.16
CA LEU A 91 -3.93 4.16 -16.58
C LEU A 91 -4.52 3.92 -15.19
N GLU A 92 -4.49 4.92 -14.33
CA GLU A 92 -5.04 4.82 -12.97
C GLU A 92 -6.58 4.77 -12.96
N ALA A 93 -7.24 5.54 -13.83
CA ALA A 93 -8.69 5.48 -13.99
C ALA A 93 -9.16 4.11 -14.48
N ASP A 94 -8.45 3.52 -15.45
CA ASP A 94 -8.73 2.19 -15.96
C ASP A 94 -8.49 1.10 -14.89
N ARG A 95 -7.35 1.14 -14.21
CA ARG A 95 -7.03 0.21 -13.11
C ARG A 95 -8.03 0.27 -11.97
N MET A 96 -8.59 1.45 -11.69
CA MET A 96 -9.58 1.64 -10.63
C MET A 96 -10.81 0.74 -10.82
N ARG A 97 -11.27 0.52 -12.06
CA ARG A 97 -12.55 -0.21 -12.31
C ARG A 97 -12.47 -1.43 -13.23
N ASN A 98 -11.38 -1.60 -13.97
CA ASN A 98 -11.25 -2.62 -15.02
C ASN A 98 -10.11 -3.63 -14.79
N ALA A 99 -9.60 -3.78 -13.56
CA ALA A 99 -8.60 -4.82 -13.26
C ALA A 99 -9.16 -6.22 -13.54
N LEU A 100 -8.39 -7.04 -14.27
CA LEU A 100 -8.84 -8.36 -14.73
C LEU A 100 -8.96 -9.37 -13.59
N ILE A 101 -7.99 -9.36 -12.66
CA ILE A 101 -7.88 -10.31 -11.54
C ILE A 101 -8.15 -11.74 -12.03
N SER A 102 -7.35 -12.23 -12.97
CA SER A 102 -7.57 -13.56 -13.55
C SER A 102 -7.23 -14.66 -12.53
N ARG A 103 -7.79 -15.86 -12.73
CA ARG A 103 -7.50 -17.02 -11.88
C ARG A 103 -6.03 -17.41 -11.98
N GLU A 104 -5.49 -17.41 -13.19
CA GLU A 104 -4.10 -17.80 -13.48
C GLU A 104 -3.13 -16.88 -12.76
N GLU A 105 -3.34 -15.56 -12.84
CA GLU A 105 -2.50 -14.57 -12.16
C GLU A 105 -2.68 -14.62 -10.64
N THR A 106 -3.90 -14.89 -10.17
CA THR A 106 -4.15 -15.06 -8.72
C THR A 106 -3.34 -16.23 -8.15
N GLU A 107 -3.35 -17.39 -8.82
CA GLU A 107 -2.59 -18.55 -8.35
C GLU A 107 -1.07 -18.34 -8.47
N ALA A 108 -0.61 -17.67 -9.53
CA ALA A 108 0.80 -17.32 -9.65
C ALA A 108 1.25 -16.38 -8.53
N GLU A 109 0.49 -15.31 -8.28
CA GLU A 109 0.86 -14.29 -7.31
C GLU A 109 0.77 -14.77 -5.87
N ARG A 110 -0.13 -15.73 -5.57
CA ARG A 110 -0.16 -16.42 -4.28
C ARG A 110 1.20 -16.98 -3.90
N THR A 111 1.90 -17.60 -4.85
CA THR A 111 3.22 -18.18 -4.59
C THR A 111 4.26 -17.10 -4.28
N VAL A 112 4.15 -15.94 -4.93
CA VAL A 112 5.03 -14.78 -4.71
C VAL A 112 4.81 -14.22 -3.31
N ILE A 113 3.56 -13.99 -2.91
CA ILE A 113 3.22 -13.41 -1.61
C ILE A 113 3.55 -14.38 -0.46
N VAL A 114 3.33 -15.69 -0.65
CA VAL A 114 3.77 -16.69 0.34
C VAL A 114 5.29 -16.65 0.51
N SER A 115 6.04 -16.58 -0.59
CA SER A 115 7.50 -16.48 -0.56
C SER A 115 7.98 -15.18 0.10
N GLU A 116 7.32 -14.06 -0.19
CA GLU A 116 7.60 -12.77 0.44
C GLU A 116 7.41 -12.84 1.95
N ARG A 117 6.28 -13.40 2.40
CA ARG A 117 6.03 -13.58 3.83
C ARG A 117 7.06 -14.50 4.47
N GLU A 118 7.40 -15.62 3.84
CA GLU A 118 8.47 -16.51 4.32
C GLU A 118 9.83 -15.81 4.36
N GLY A 119 10.07 -14.88 3.44
CA GLY A 119 11.20 -13.96 3.45
C GLY A 119 11.21 -13.09 4.71
N LEU A 120 10.09 -12.45 5.05
CA LEU A 120 9.94 -11.65 6.27
C LEU A 120 10.10 -12.49 7.55
N GLU A 121 9.60 -13.73 7.55
CA GLU A 121 9.77 -14.68 8.66
C GLU A 121 11.25 -14.98 8.98
N ASN A 122 12.17 -14.66 8.07
CA ASN A 122 13.61 -14.75 8.32
C ASN A 122 14.17 -13.62 9.20
N ASP A 123 13.54 -12.45 9.23
CA ASP A 123 13.91 -11.35 10.13
C ASP A 123 13.40 -11.62 11.56
N PRO A 124 14.28 -11.71 12.57
CA PRO A 124 13.86 -11.91 13.97
C PRO A 124 12.95 -10.77 14.49
N SER A 125 13.03 -9.57 13.92
CA SER A 125 12.20 -8.43 14.30
C SER A 125 10.77 -8.54 13.79
N PHE A 126 10.55 -9.23 12.67
CA PHE A 126 9.23 -9.38 12.04
C PHE A 126 8.28 -10.17 12.94
N LEU A 127 8.67 -11.38 13.35
CA LEU A 127 7.83 -12.23 14.20
C LEU A 127 7.56 -11.57 15.56
N LEU A 128 8.54 -10.89 16.15
CA LEU A 128 8.33 -10.17 17.40
C LEU A 128 7.34 -9.01 17.23
N GLY A 129 7.47 -8.26 16.12
CA GLY A 129 6.58 -7.14 15.79
C GLY A 129 5.15 -7.59 15.53
N GLU A 130 4.98 -8.67 14.77
CA GLU A 130 3.67 -9.28 14.51
C GLU A 130 2.99 -9.73 15.80
N GLN A 131 3.73 -10.41 16.69
CA GLN A 131 3.18 -10.85 17.97
C GLN A 131 2.85 -9.66 18.89
N LEU A 132 3.70 -8.63 18.91
CA LEU A 132 3.44 -7.40 19.66
C LEU A 132 2.16 -6.71 19.16
N GLN A 133 1.99 -6.61 17.84
CA GLN A 133 0.80 -6.05 17.20
C GLN A 133 -0.45 -6.86 17.56
N ALA A 134 -0.38 -8.19 17.46
CA ALA A 134 -1.47 -9.09 17.78
C ALA A 134 -1.92 -8.99 19.25
N ILE A 135 -1.00 -8.86 20.21
CA ILE A 135 -1.39 -8.68 21.62
C ILE A 135 -1.85 -7.27 21.93
N ALA A 136 -1.44 -6.26 21.15
CA ALA A 136 -1.83 -4.88 21.36
C ALA A 136 -3.32 -4.64 21.06
N PHE A 137 -3.93 -5.40 20.16
CA PHE A 137 -5.34 -5.26 19.76
C PHE A 137 -6.10 -6.58 19.91
N ASN A 138 -7.17 -6.58 20.70
CA ASN A 138 -7.99 -7.78 20.91
C ASN A 138 -9.06 -7.96 19.84
N ARG A 139 -9.61 -6.85 19.34
CA ARG A 139 -10.72 -6.83 18.38
C ARG A 139 -10.37 -6.06 17.12
N HIS A 140 -9.64 -4.96 17.26
CA HIS A 140 -9.34 -4.09 16.14
C HIS A 140 -8.52 -4.85 15.08
N PRO A 141 -8.89 -4.76 13.79
CA PRO A 141 -8.15 -5.39 12.70
C PRO A 141 -6.66 -5.05 12.63
N TYR A 142 -6.24 -3.93 13.24
CA TYR A 142 -4.82 -3.60 13.42
C TYR A 142 -4.02 -4.63 14.20
N GLY A 143 -4.65 -5.61 14.87
CA GLY A 143 -3.95 -6.76 15.44
C GLY A 143 -3.36 -7.71 14.39
N GLN A 144 -3.75 -7.57 13.12
CA GLN A 144 -3.23 -8.35 12.00
C GLN A 144 -2.29 -7.48 11.17
N GLY A 145 -1.15 -8.04 10.78
CA GLY A 145 -0.21 -7.37 9.89
C GLY A 145 -0.72 -7.31 8.45
N VAL A 146 -0.30 -6.29 7.70
CA VAL A 146 -0.75 -6.04 6.31
C VAL A 146 -0.49 -7.21 5.37
N ILE A 147 0.61 -7.94 5.54
CA ILE A 147 0.92 -9.11 4.70
C ILE A 147 -0.01 -10.30 4.95
N GLY A 148 -0.73 -10.31 6.08
CA GLY A 148 -1.68 -11.36 6.44
C GLY A 148 -1.05 -12.67 6.91
N SER A 149 -1.91 -13.60 7.31
CA SER A 149 -1.52 -14.97 7.69
C SER A 149 -1.20 -15.82 6.47
N LYS A 150 -0.11 -16.58 6.53
CA LYS A 150 0.29 -17.51 5.45
C LYS A 150 -0.82 -18.51 5.10
N ASP A 151 -1.56 -18.99 6.09
CA ASP A 151 -2.63 -19.98 5.86
C ASP A 151 -3.85 -19.34 5.19
N GLU A 152 -4.16 -18.09 5.52
CA GLU A 152 -5.27 -17.35 4.91
C GLU A 152 -4.93 -16.92 3.47
N ILE A 153 -3.69 -16.49 3.21
CA ILE A 153 -3.20 -16.21 1.84
C ILE A 153 -3.35 -17.43 0.94
N LYS A 154 -3.08 -18.63 1.46
CA LYS A 154 -3.22 -19.90 0.73
C LYS A 154 -4.67 -20.25 0.40
N LEU A 155 -5.62 -19.86 1.25
CA LEU A 155 -7.05 -20.14 1.07
C LEU A 155 -7.78 -19.06 0.27
N MET A 156 -7.16 -17.90 0.05
CA MET A 156 -7.78 -16.75 -0.59
C MET A 156 -8.15 -17.02 -2.06
N THR A 157 -9.42 -16.84 -2.40
CA THR A 157 -9.93 -17.12 -3.74
C THR A 157 -9.88 -15.89 -4.65
N ARG A 158 -9.79 -16.11 -5.97
CA ARG A 158 -9.95 -15.04 -6.98
C ARG A 158 -11.25 -14.27 -6.76
N ASP A 159 -12.36 -14.96 -6.58
CA ASP A 159 -13.68 -14.32 -6.46
C ASP A 159 -13.75 -13.44 -5.19
N GLY A 160 -13.10 -13.86 -4.10
CA GLY A 160 -12.95 -13.04 -2.89
C GLY A 160 -12.13 -11.77 -3.14
N LEU A 161 -10.99 -11.90 -3.82
CA LEU A 161 -10.17 -10.75 -4.24
C LEU A 161 -10.97 -9.80 -5.14
N TYR A 162 -11.66 -10.33 -6.14
CA TYR A 162 -12.47 -9.53 -7.05
C TYR A 162 -13.61 -8.81 -6.33
N ALA A 163 -14.28 -9.48 -5.39
CA ALA A 163 -15.32 -8.85 -4.57
C ALA A 163 -14.77 -7.70 -3.71
N HIS A 164 -13.59 -7.88 -3.08
CA HIS A 164 -12.94 -6.83 -2.31
C HIS A 164 -12.49 -5.66 -3.19
N TYR A 165 -11.95 -5.95 -4.37
CA TYR A 165 -11.64 -4.93 -5.38
C TYR A 165 -12.87 -4.11 -5.75
N ARG A 166 -13.96 -4.77 -6.15
CA ARG A 166 -15.20 -4.10 -6.54
C ARG A 166 -15.81 -3.28 -5.42
N ARG A 167 -15.70 -3.75 -4.17
CA ARG A 167 -16.21 -3.06 -2.98
C ARG A 167 -15.44 -1.79 -2.61
N HIS A 168 -14.12 -1.78 -2.80
CA HIS A 168 -13.26 -0.75 -2.21
C HIS A 168 -12.61 0.19 -3.22
N TYR A 169 -12.48 -0.21 -4.49
CA TYR A 169 -11.79 0.57 -5.51
C TYR A 169 -12.81 1.29 -6.37
N ALA A 170 -13.18 2.49 -5.93
CA ALA A 170 -14.17 3.33 -6.59
C ALA A 170 -13.91 4.82 -6.30
N PRO A 171 -14.41 5.74 -7.15
CA PRO A 171 -14.15 7.18 -6.98
C PRO A 171 -14.64 7.75 -5.65
N ASN A 172 -15.68 7.19 -5.03
CA ASN A 172 -16.18 7.66 -3.73
C ASN A 172 -15.40 7.10 -2.53
N ASN A 173 -14.49 6.14 -2.73
CA ASN A 173 -13.63 5.58 -1.69
C ASN A 173 -12.14 5.88 -1.93
N ALA A 174 -11.84 6.93 -2.70
CA ALA A 174 -10.49 7.33 -3.03
C ALA A 174 -10.32 8.86 -3.10
N TYR A 175 -9.08 9.30 -2.92
CA TYR A 175 -8.64 10.64 -3.30
C TYR A 175 -7.47 10.55 -4.27
N VAL A 176 -7.43 11.50 -5.20
CA VAL A 176 -6.34 11.62 -6.18
C VAL A 176 -5.61 12.92 -5.91
N ILE A 177 -4.28 12.83 -5.84
CA ILE A 177 -3.39 13.97 -5.66
C ILE A 177 -2.50 14.06 -6.89
N VAL A 178 -2.51 15.22 -7.54
CA VAL A 178 -1.70 15.49 -8.72
C VAL A 178 -0.82 16.71 -8.44
N VAL A 179 0.50 16.54 -8.53
CA VAL A 179 1.46 17.61 -8.22
C VAL A 179 2.52 17.71 -9.30
N GLY A 180 2.78 18.91 -9.85
CA GLY A 180 3.84 19.05 -10.86
C GLY A 180 3.86 20.35 -11.65
N ASP A 181 4.59 20.33 -12.77
CA ASP A 181 4.75 21.47 -13.69
C ASP A 181 3.51 21.71 -14.58
N ALA A 182 2.39 22.03 -13.96
CA ALA A 182 1.16 22.54 -14.58
C ALA A 182 0.37 23.37 -13.54
N SER A 183 -0.58 24.18 -13.99
CA SER A 183 -1.42 24.95 -13.06
C SER A 183 -2.34 24.02 -12.26
N PRO A 184 -2.73 24.39 -11.01
CA PRO A 184 -3.63 23.55 -10.22
C PRO A 184 -4.95 23.25 -10.94
N ASP A 185 -5.52 24.24 -11.64
CA ASP A 185 -6.75 24.09 -12.42
C ASP A 185 -6.57 23.07 -13.56
N GLU A 186 -5.47 23.13 -14.31
CA GLU A 186 -5.18 22.15 -15.37
C GLU A 186 -5.08 20.73 -14.81
N LEU A 187 -4.37 20.58 -13.68
CA LEU A 187 -4.17 19.28 -13.04
C LEU A 187 -5.51 18.68 -12.56
N VAL A 188 -6.35 19.50 -11.91
CA VAL A 188 -7.67 19.06 -11.42
C VAL A 188 -8.62 18.78 -12.58
N ASP A 189 -8.64 19.61 -13.61
CA ASP A 189 -9.53 19.43 -14.77
C ASP A 189 -9.20 18.15 -15.52
N ARG A 190 -7.93 17.88 -15.77
CA ARG A 190 -7.51 16.63 -16.44
C ARG A 190 -7.79 15.40 -15.59
N ALA A 191 -7.53 15.47 -14.28
CA ALA A 191 -7.89 14.37 -13.38
C ALA A 191 -9.41 14.16 -13.36
N THR A 192 -10.19 15.23 -13.34
CA THR A 192 -11.65 15.15 -13.41
C THR A 192 -12.10 14.43 -14.68
N GLN A 193 -11.55 14.77 -15.84
CA GLN A 193 -11.90 14.13 -17.11
C GLN A 193 -11.61 12.62 -17.11
N ALA A 194 -10.49 12.20 -16.51
CA ALA A 194 -10.12 10.78 -16.46
C ALA A 194 -11.02 9.94 -15.55
N PHE A 195 -11.38 10.45 -14.37
CA PHE A 195 -12.06 9.66 -13.35
C PHE A 195 -13.58 9.92 -13.24
N MET A 196 -14.09 11.06 -13.72
CA MET A 196 -15.53 11.37 -13.70
C MET A 196 -16.43 10.31 -14.37
N PRO A 197 -16.01 9.63 -15.48
CA PRO A 197 -16.84 8.60 -16.09
C PRO A 197 -17.05 7.34 -15.25
N LEU A 198 -16.27 7.16 -14.17
CA LEU A 198 -16.28 5.95 -13.37
C LEU A 198 -17.45 5.95 -12.37
N ASP A 199 -18.16 4.82 -12.29
CA ASP A 199 -19.23 4.64 -11.32
C ASP A 199 -18.72 4.57 -9.88
N ALA A 200 -19.42 5.26 -8.99
CA ALA A 200 -19.27 5.11 -7.55
C ALA A 200 -19.82 3.74 -7.09
N GLU A 201 -19.38 3.31 -5.90
CA GLU A 201 -19.87 2.11 -5.23
C GLU A 201 -20.62 2.43 -3.94
N ALA A 202 -21.24 1.43 -3.34
CA ALA A 202 -21.82 1.59 -2.00
C ALA A 202 -20.73 2.04 -1.01
N ASN A 203 -21.05 3.03 -0.16
CA ASN A 203 -20.13 3.49 0.85
C ASN A 203 -19.74 2.34 1.80
N VAL A 204 -18.46 2.28 2.13
CA VAL A 204 -17.91 1.30 3.05
C VAL A 204 -18.03 1.85 4.48
N ASP A 205 -18.92 1.26 5.26
CA ASP A 205 -19.04 1.57 6.68
C ASP A 205 -17.72 1.23 7.43
N PRO A 206 -17.19 2.14 8.27
CA PRO A 206 -16.08 1.80 9.15
C PRO A 206 -16.50 0.78 10.21
N PRO A 207 -15.55 0.00 10.77
CA PRO A 207 -15.83 -0.85 11.93
C PRO A 207 -16.46 -0.04 13.07
N LYS A 208 -17.66 -0.45 13.52
CA LYS A 208 -18.45 0.29 14.51
C LYS A 208 -18.05 -0.03 15.96
N ALA A 209 -17.48 -1.21 16.20
CA ALA A 209 -17.14 -1.66 17.53
C ALA A 209 -15.78 -1.10 17.97
N PRO A 210 -15.69 -0.37 19.10
CA PRO A 210 -14.41 0.11 19.60
C PRO A 210 -13.54 -1.05 20.11
N GLU A 211 -12.23 -0.82 20.14
CA GLU A 211 -11.28 -1.68 20.83
C GLU A 211 -11.54 -1.62 22.35
N PRO A 212 -11.67 -2.76 23.05
CA PRO A 212 -11.82 -2.77 24.50
C PRO A 212 -10.59 -2.14 25.20
N PRO A 213 -10.80 -1.46 26.35
CA PRO A 213 -9.68 -0.89 27.10
C PRO A 213 -8.72 -1.98 27.59
N GLN A 214 -7.43 -1.66 27.58
CA GLN A 214 -6.39 -2.51 28.16
C GLN A 214 -6.25 -2.20 29.66
N TYR A 215 -6.50 -3.21 30.51
CA TYR A 215 -6.49 -3.05 31.99
C TYR A 215 -5.14 -3.36 32.65
N GLY A 216 -4.10 -3.69 31.89
CA GLY A 216 -2.78 -4.03 32.45
C GLY A 216 -1.72 -4.28 31.39
N GLU A 217 -0.48 -4.52 31.84
CA GLU A 217 0.61 -4.92 30.96
C GLU A 217 0.28 -6.25 30.27
N LYS A 218 0.56 -6.32 28.97
CA LYS A 218 0.60 -7.57 28.21
C LYS A 218 2.04 -7.87 27.86
N ARG A 219 2.47 -9.11 28.09
CA ARG A 219 3.83 -9.58 27.82
C ARG A 219 3.80 -10.94 27.15
N LEU A 220 4.67 -11.11 26.17
CA LEU A 220 4.92 -12.39 25.50
C LEU A 220 6.42 -12.59 25.30
N VAL A 221 6.82 -13.83 25.08
CA VAL A 221 8.19 -14.19 24.70
C VAL A 221 8.11 -15.05 23.45
N VAL A 222 8.62 -14.54 22.34
CA VAL A 222 8.76 -15.33 21.10
C VAL A 222 10.08 -16.09 21.17
N ARG A 223 10.02 -17.42 21.00
CA ARG A 223 11.21 -18.28 20.87
C ARG A 223 11.27 -18.82 19.45
N ARG A 224 12.41 -18.66 18.79
CA ARG A 224 12.68 -19.18 17.45
C ARG A 224 13.91 -20.07 17.48
N ALA A 225 13.88 -21.17 16.74
CA ALA A 225 15.06 -21.98 16.48
C ALA A 225 16.08 -21.18 15.64
N GLY A 226 17.39 -21.43 15.81
CA GLY A 226 18.43 -20.82 14.98
C GLY A 226 19.22 -19.67 15.61
N GLY A 227 18.99 -19.34 16.89
CA GLY A 227 19.89 -18.47 17.67
C GLY A 227 20.01 -17.04 17.14
N ALA A 228 18.92 -16.28 17.20
CA ALA A 228 18.97 -14.84 16.96
C ALA A 228 19.47 -14.06 18.19
N VAL A 229 20.03 -12.86 17.96
CA VAL A 229 20.28 -11.89 19.04
C VAL A 229 18.95 -11.61 19.77
N PRO A 230 18.92 -11.59 21.12
CA PRO A 230 17.70 -11.22 21.84
C PRO A 230 17.24 -9.81 21.49
N ILE A 231 15.96 -9.66 21.11
CA ILE A 231 15.32 -8.39 20.79
C ILE A 231 14.21 -8.13 21.80
N ILE A 232 14.11 -6.88 22.27
CA ILE A 232 13.01 -6.40 23.11
C ILE A 232 12.28 -5.31 22.32
N GLN A 233 10.97 -5.46 22.18
CA GLN A 233 10.08 -4.42 21.67
C GLN A 233 9.05 -4.07 22.74
N ILE A 234 8.78 -2.78 22.91
CA ILE A 234 7.85 -2.24 23.90
C ILE A 234 6.92 -1.27 23.16
N GLY A 235 5.61 -1.52 23.24
CA GLY A 235 4.58 -0.68 22.64
C GLY A 235 3.69 -0.04 23.70
N PHE A 236 3.22 1.17 23.44
CA PHE A 236 2.23 1.87 24.25
C PHE A 236 1.08 2.29 23.36
N HIS A 237 -0.16 2.10 23.80
CA HIS A 237 -1.30 2.72 23.14
C HIS A 237 -1.17 4.23 23.25
N THR A 238 -1.49 4.92 22.16
CA THR A 238 -1.49 6.38 22.13
C THR A 238 -2.80 6.88 21.57
N SER A 239 -3.14 8.15 21.86
CA SER A 239 -4.32 8.77 21.30
C SER A 239 -4.29 8.73 19.76
N PRO A 240 -5.46 8.59 19.10
CA PRO A 240 -5.55 8.66 17.65
C PRO A 240 -4.82 9.89 17.09
N SER A 241 -4.23 9.76 15.90
CA SER A 241 -3.46 10.82 15.23
C SER A 241 -4.25 12.13 15.05
N LEU A 242 -5.57 12.05 14.92
CA LEU A 242 -6.48 13.21 14.81
C LEU A 242 -7.03 13.71 16.15
N SER A 243 -6.58 13.16 17.28
CA SER A 243 -7.00 13.65 18.60
C SER A 243 -6.55 15.10 18.81
N PRO A 244 -7.39 15.98 19.40
CA PRO A 244 -7.02 17.37 19.68
C PRO A 244 -5.71 17.50 20.47
N ALA A 245 -5.41 16.52 21.33
CA ALA A 245 -4.17 16.45 22.12
C ALA A 245 -2.88 16.26 21.30
N ARG A 246 -2.98 15.89 20.01
CA ARG A 246 -1.84 15.75 19.09
C ARG A 246 -1.71 16.88 18.07
N ARG A 247 -2.65 17.83 18.00
CA ARG A 247 -2.48 19.00 17.13
C ARG A 247 -1.36 19.88 17.72
N PRO A 248 -0.31 20.22 16.97
CA PRO A 248 0.60 21.28 17.42
C PRO A 248 -0.23 22.55 17.60
N GLU A 249 -0.06 23.23 18.75
CA GLU A 249 -0.63 24.56 18.93
C GLU A 249 -0.22 25.44 17.76
N ALA A 250 -1.19 26.13 17.15
CA ALA A 250 -0.93 27.03 16.03
C ALA A 250 0.12 28.06 16.46
N GLY A 251 1.32 28.01 15.85
CA GLY A 251 2.43 28.93 16.13
C GLY A 251 3.65 28.31 16.84
N SER A 252 3.62 27.03 17.22
CA SER A 252 4.83 26.35 17.73
C SER A 252 5.74 25.91 16.57
N PRO A 253 7.05 26.22 16.58
CA PRO A 253 7.99 25.67 15.60
C PRO A 253 7.97 24.14 15.67
N PRO A 254 8.15 23.43 14.55
CA PRO A 254 8.12 21.97 14.55
C PRO A 254 9.17 21.46 15.55
N ARG A 255 8.70 20.86 16.64
CA ARG A 255 9.58 20.11 17.55
C ARG A 255 10.27 19.06 16.70
N ALA A 256 11.60 19.14 16.62
CA ALA A 256 12.41 18.17 15.91
C ALA A 256 11.99 16.77 16.36
N ALA A 257 11.29 16.05 15.48
CA ALA A 257 11.01 14.66 15.67
C ALA A 257 12.38 13.97 15.74
N ARG A 258 12.80 13.58 16.95
CA ARG A 258 13.92 12.64 17.10
C ARG A 258 13.49 11.38 16.37
N ARG A 259 14.02 11.22 15.16
CA ARG A 259 13.85 10.03 14.34
C ARG A 259 14.35 8.83 15.15
N ALA A 260 13.43 8.01 15.64
CA ALA A 260 13.73 6.61 15.85
C ALA A 260 13.90 6.01 14.45
N SER A 261 15.13 5.65 14.14
CA SER A 261 15.52 4.97 12.91
C SER A 261 14.76 3.65 12.79
N THR A 262 13.71 3.60 11.97
CA THR A 262 13.23 2.37 11.36
C THR A 262 13.92 2.20 10.02
N ALA A 263 14.66 1.10 9.90
CA ALA A 263 15.40 0.73 8.73
C ALA A 263 14.46 0.58 7.53
N ARG A 264 14.77 1.28 6.43
CA ARG A 264 14.12 1.10 5.14
C ARG A 264 14.82 -0.05 4.44
N SER A 265 14.13 -1.16 4.17
CA SER A 265 14.58 -2.10 3.14
C SER A 265 14.06 -1.59 1.79
N TRP A 266 14.94 -0.95 1.03
CA TRP A 266 14.71 -0.68 -0.37
C TRP A 266 15.07 -1.94 -1.16
N ILE A 267 14.10 -2.54 -1.85
CA ILE A 267 14.35 -3.62 -2.80
C ILE A 267 15.01 -2.99 -4.04
N HIS A 268 16.33 -3.10 -4.14
CA HIS A 268 17.05 -2.86 -5.39
C HIS A 268 17.05 -4.15 -6.22
N HIS A 269 16.51 -4.09 -7.44
CA HIS A 269 16.74 -5.12 -8.44
C HIS A 269 18.22 -5.06 -8.89
N SER A 270 18.95 -6.12 -8.61
CA SER A 270 20.36 -6.33 -8.99
C SER A 270 20.48 -6.46 -10.52
N ARG A 271 21.26 -5.60 -11.16
CA ARG A 271 21.84 -5.90 -12.49
C ARG A 271 23.02 -6.86 -12.31
N PRO A 272 23.26 -7.83 -13.21
CA PRO A 272 24.40 -8.73 -13.11
C PRO A 272 25.70 -8.01 -13.49
N THR A 273 26.73 -8.11 -12.64
CA THR A 273 28.11 -7.72 -12.95
C THR A 273 28.81 -8.77 -13.82
N PRO A 274 29.65 -8.37 -14.81
CA PRO A 274 30.33 -9.30 -15.69
C PRO A 274 31.57 -9.92 -15.02
N THR A 275 31.74 -11.23 -15.19
CA THR A 275 32.94 -11.99 -14.78
C THR A 275 34.19 -11.55 -15.54
N PRO A 276 35.35 -11.36 -14.89
CA PRO A 276 36.60 -11.12 -15.58
C PRO A 276 37.17 -12.43 -16.15
N ARG A 277 37.56 -12.40 -17.43
CA ARG A 277 38.40 -13.43 -18.06
C ARG A 277 39.79 -13.37 -17.45
N THR A 278 40.25 -14.46 -16.86
CA THR A 278 41.67 -14.70 -16.57
C THR A 278 42.31 -15.34 -17.79
N THR A 279 43.31 -14.67 -18.35
CA THR A 279 44.25 -15.21 -19.32
C THR A 279 45.31 -16.07 -18.61
N SER A 280 45.40 -17.32 -19.02
CA SER A 280 46.65 -18.07 -19.24
C SER A 280 46.36 -19.15 -20.28
#